data_AF-A0AAJ7NFA7-F1
#
_entry.id   AF-A0AAJ7NFA7-F1
#
_cell.length_a   1.000
_cell.length_b   1.000
_cell.length_c   1.000
_cell.angle_alpha   90.00
_cell.angle_beta   90.00
_cell.angle_gamma   90.00
#
_symmetry.space_group_name_H-M   'P 1'
#
loop_
_entity.id
_entity.type
_entity.pdbx_description
1 polymer ?
#
loop_
_entity_poly.entity_id
_entity_poly.type
_entity_poly.pdbx_seq_one_letter_code
_entity_poly.pdbx_strand_id
1 'polypeptide(L)'
;MDLDLEHVHNILTESNLPSSMNDLKNPTEEFVVNLIHTFLKRFHVDINMIDRPTMEQHEIMLYSEDSDIINLINLHTVMVQLCNRIFLKDLCITDITSPGTKKIRKQAKLLANFILYVNSKESEIGHRLDELKNRVKMLDEILDKKEKILETKNEKALHVAKQLSVKETLIAEIQKVRNTIEKNSKEDESLIVQISDAAKKKQEVMERSGTYKTQIAELTKSIVELKSQIITSPEEYEKRLFELEEQQSTKMKERETMVEALHDKLQLIEQQKNKLNFIHEKLEKLSEVRDIYDQLKMLSVQEDGVKKQVDVLKKDIIDFQKKLETQAQRKEYDIDEVYAQCEKILSPLRVSRDQLLSDKKLNEERLKTVQMEQDEDCSKLNRMKSAVKELEGETAVLLKNYQELYDNEISTEKTLRDQLTKE
;
A
#
# COMPACT_ATOMS: atom_id res chain seq x y z
N MET A 1 59.76 2.56 85.26
CA MET A 1 59.06 3.77 84.77
C MET A 1 58.86 3.66 83.24
N ASP A 2 58.73 2.42 82.73
CA ASP A 2 58.97 2.08 81.32
C ASP A 2 57.71 1.61 80.57
N LEU A 3 56.61 1.39 81.29
CA LEU A 3 55.32 0.93 80.76
C LEU A 3 54.61 1.95 79.84
N ASP A 4 55.00 3.23 79.87
CA ASP A 4 54.40 4.27 79.00
C ASP A 4 55.12 4.40 77.64
N LEU A 5 56.39 3.97 77.55
CA LEU A 5 57.19 4.14 76.33
C LEU A 5 56.88 3.06 75.27
N GLU A 6 56.85 1.80 75.71
CA GLU A 6 56.56 0.65 74.84
C GLU A 6 55.15 0.73 74.26
N HIS A 7 54.19 1.15 75.09
CA HIS A 7 52.82 1.37 74.66
C HIS A 7 52.72 2.48 73.59
N VAL A 8 53.41 3.60 73.75
CA VAL A 8 53.43 4.68 72.73
C VAL A 8 54.05 4.20 71.42
N HIS A 9 55.14 3.43 71.48
CA HIS A 9 55.77 2.87 70.29
C HIS A 9 54.88 1.89 69.54
N ASN A 10 54.18 1.01 70.27
CA ASN A 10 53.26 0.05 69.67
C ASN A 10 52.13 0.77 68.95
N ILE A 11 51.51 1.77 69.58
CA ILE A 11 50.43 2.57 68.94
C ILE A 11 50.94 3.29 67.69
N LEU A 12 52.15 3.86 67.73
CA LEU A 12 52.75 4.53 66.57
C LEU A 12 52.98 3.55 65.41
N THR A 13 53.51 2.37 65.72
CA THR A 13 53.79 1.31 64.73
C THR A 13 52.50 0.77 64.13
N GLU A 14 51.46 0.51 64.94
CA GLU A 14 50.12 0.12 64.47
C GLU A 14 49.49 1.17 63.56
N SER A 15 49.81 2.45 63.79
CA SER A 15 49.35 3.57 62.97
C SER A 15 50.22 3.85 61.75
N ASN A 16 51.24 3.02 61.48
CA ASN A 16 52.25 3.21 60.44
C ASN A 16 52.99 4.56 60.53
N LEU A 17 53.18 5.08 61.74
CA LEU A 17 53.99 6.26 62.01
C LEU A 17 55.43 5.84 62.35
N PRO A 18 56.46 6.56 61.86
CA PRO A 18 57.85 6.21 62.12
C PRO A 18 58.12 6.38 63.61
N SER A 19 58.69 5.35 64.24
CA SER A 19 59.17 5.44 65.61
C SER A 19 60.21 4.37 65.91
N SER A 20 61.23 4.73 66.70
CA SER A 20 62.10 3.78 67.38
C SER A 20 62.11 4.04 68.88
N MET A 21 62.50 3.04 69.66
CA MET A 21 62.70 3.21 71.11
C MET A 21 63.68 4.33 71.45
N ASN A 22 64.69 4.55 70.61
CA ASN A 22 65.67 5.61 70.82
C ASN A 22 65.08 6.98 70.52
N ASP A 23 64.32 7.12 69.43
CA ASP A 23 63.68 8.39 69.04
C ASP A 23 62.68 8.86 70.09
N LEU A 24 61.96 7.92 70.72
CA LEU A 24 61.02 8.26 71.79
C LEU A 24 61.73 8.58 73.12
N LYS A 25 62.93 8.05 73.36
CA LYS A 25 63.75 8.39 74.54
C LYS A 25 64.41 9.75 74.38
N ASN A 26 65.01 10.00 73.22
CA ASN A 26 65.78 11.18 72.88
C ASN A 26 65.32 11.70 71.50
N PRO A 27 64.19 12.43 71.45
CA PRO A 27 63.66 12.91 70.18
C PRO A 27 64.61 13.93 69.54
N THR A 28 64.82 13.78 68.23
CA THR A 28 65.57 14.73 67.40
C THR A 28 64.61 15.52 66.51
N GLU A 29 65.05 16.67 66.00
CA GLU A 29 64.28 17.44 65.02
C GLU A 29 63.93 16.61 63.78
N GLU A 30 64.92 15.89 63.23
CA GLU A 30 64.74 15.02 62.07
C GLU A 30 63.64 13.96 62.31
N PHE A 31 63.61 13.35 63.50
CA PHE A 31 62.57 12.41 63.87
C PHE A 31 61.19 13.06 63.88
N VAL A 32 61.06 14.26 64.48
CA VAL A 32 59.76 14.95 64.58
C VAL A 32 59.28 15.41 63.20
N VAL A 33 60.16 15.95 62.37
CA VAL A 33 59.84 16.31 60.99
C VAL A 33 59.37 15.08 60.21
N ASN A 34 60.06 13.95 60.31
CA ASN A 34 59.67 12.71 59.64
C ASN A 34 58.32 12.16 60.13
N LEU A 35 58.08 12.21 61.44
CA LEU A 35 56.80 11.84 62.05
C LEU A 35 55.66 12.70 61.50
N ILE A 36 55.85 14.01 61.45
CA ILE A 36 54.87 14.96 60.92
C ILE A 36 54.66 14.73 59.43
N HIS A 37 55.72 14.61 58.63
CA HIS A 37 55.61 14.37 57.19
C HIS A 37 54.85 13.08 56.89
N THR A 38 55.12 12.02 57.64
CA THR A 38 54.40 10.75 57.47
C THR A 38 52.92 10.89 57.83
N PHE A 39 52.62 11.57 58.93
CA PHE A 39 51.23 11.88 59.31
C PHE A 39 50.51 12.68 58.21
N LEU A 40 51.11 13.76 57.72
CA LEU A 40 50.54 14.62 56.68
C LEU A 40 50.33 13.88 55.35
N LYS A 41 51.29 13.05 54.93
CA LYS A 41 51.18 12.20 53.73
C LYS A 41 50.01 11.22 53.80
N ARG A 42 49.74 10.65 54.98
CA ARG A 42 48.60 9.73 55.19
C ARG A 42 47.26 10.39 54.87
N PHE A 43 47.16 11.70 55.09
CA PHE A 43 45.98 12.51 54.80
C PHE A 43 46.07 13.27 53.46
N HIS A 44 46.95 12.82 52.56
CA HIS A 44 47.12 13.37 51.22
C HIS A 44 47.46 14.87 51.19
N VAL A 45 48.15 15.37 52.22
CA VAL A 45 48.73 16.72 52.20
C VAL A 45 50.02 16.68 51.38
N ASP A 46 50.13 17.58 50.39
CA ASP A 46 51.31 17.66 49.54
C ASP A 46 52.49 18.28 50.29
N ILE A 47 53.41 17.43 50.75
CA ILE A 47 54.60 17.85 51.48
C ILE A 47 55.53 18.70 50.61
N ASN A 48 55.53 18.50 49.28
CA ASN A 48 56.39 19.30 48.40
C ASN A 48 55.99 20.78 48.37
N MET A 49 54.72 21.09 48.68
CA MET A 49 54.23 22.46 48.84
C MET A 49 54.60 23.05 50.19
N ILE A 50 54.94 22.22 51.18
CA ILE A 50 55.35 22.65 52.53
C ILE A 50 56.87 22.86 52.58
N ASP A 51 57.63 21.94 51.99
CA ASP A 51 59.09 21.93 51.93
C ASP A 51 59.66 22.96 50.93
N ARG A 52 58.83 23.88 50.43
CA ARG A 52 59.24 24.95 49.53
C ARG A 52 58.56 26.25 49.95
N PRO A 53 59.26 27.40 49.83
CA PRO A 53 58.61 28.68 50.00
C PRO A 53 57.52 28.89 48.94
N THR A 54 56.42 29.53 49.30
CA THR A 54 55.40 29.97 48.34
C THR A 54 55.96 31.06 47.41
N MET A 55 55.24 31.39 46.33
CA MET A 55 55.66 32.48 45.44
C MET A 55 55.75 33.81 46.20
N GLU A 56 54.77 34.10 47.06
CA GLU A 56 54.75 35.30 47.91
C GLU A 56 55.92 35.32 48.91
N GLN A 57 56.30 34.17 49.46
CA GLN A 57 57.47 34.04 50.33
C GLN A 57 58.77 34.26 49.54
N HIS A 58 58.90 33.72 48.33
CA HIS A 58 60.06 33.96 47.46
C HIS A 58 60.24 35.45 47.10
N GLU A 59 59.15 36.20 46.93
CA GLU A 59 59.22 37.63 46.60
C GLU A 59 59.78 38.50 47.74
N ILE A 60 59.62 38.06 48.99
CA ILE A 60 60.07 38.79 50.18
C ILE A 60 61.39 38.25 50.77
N MET A 61 61.82 37.07 50.35
CA MET A 61 63.10 36.47 50.75
C MET A 61 64.27 37.29 50.24
N LEU A 62 65.18 37.67 51.14
CA LEU A 62 66.41 38.40 50.78
C LEU A 62 67.57 37.45 50.47
N TYR A 63 67.58 36.27 51.09
CA TYR A 63 68.63 35.27 50.94
C TYR A 63 68.03 33.88 50.68
N SER A 64 68.74 33.04 49.91
CA SER A 64 68.32 31.65 49.63
C SER A 64 68.29 30.77 50.87
N GLU A 65 69.15 31.09 51.84
CA GLU A 65 69.35 30.40 53.11
C GLU A 65 68.14 30.56 54.05
N ASP A 66 67.27 31.54 53.81
CA ASP A 66 66.03 31.73 54.56
C ASP A 66 65.02 30.58 54.29
N SER A 67 65.25 29.77 53.25
CA SER A 67 64.34 28.69 52.85
C SER A 67 64.14 27.65 53.95
N ASP A 68 65.16 27.30 54.73
CA ASP A 68 65.05 26.28 55.77
C ASP A 68 64.11 26.74 56.90
N ILE A 69 64.20 28.01 57.28
CA ILE A 69 63.34 28.62 58.30
C ILE A 69 61.91 28.74 57.76
N ILE A 70 61.74 29.10 56.48
CA ILE A 70 60.42 29.23 55.86
C ILE A 70 59.74 27.86 55.73
N ASN A 71 60.46 26.83 55.33
CA ASN A 71 59.95 25.46 55.26
C ASN A 71 59.48 24.98 56.63
N LEU A 72 60.25 25.26 57.69
CA LEU A 72 59.86 24.96 59.06
C LEU A 72 58.61 25.74 59.52
N ILE A 73 58.51 27.02 59.17
CA ILE A 73 57.32 27.85 59.47
C ILE A 73 56.10 27.30 58.72
N ASN A 74 56.25 26.91 57.46
CA ASN A 74 55.18 26.32 56.65
C ASN A 74 54.70 25.00 57.29
N LEU A 75 55.63 24.14 57.68
CA LEU A 75 55.35 22.88 58.36
C LEU A 75 54.61 23.09 59.68
N HIS A 76 55.11 24.01 60.51
CA HIS A 76 54.48 24.40 61.77
C HIS A 76 53.07 24.95 61.54
N THR A 77 52.90 25.83 60.55
CA THR A 77 51.60 26.45 60.24
C THR A 77 50.56 25.42 59.84
N VAL A 78 50.90 24.52 58.92
CA VAL A 78 50.00 23.43 58.50
C VAL A 78 49.64 22.54 59.68
N MET A 79 50.64 22.19 60.50
CA MET A 79 50.40 21.35 61.66
C MET A 79 49.55 22.02 62.72
N VAL A 80 49.75 23.31 63.03
CA VAL A 80 48.89 24.04 63.98
C VAL A 80 47.43 24.02 63.51
N GLN A 81 47.18 24.25 62.21
CA GLN A 81 45.82 24.23 61.67
C GLN A 81 45.15 22.87 61.83
N LEU A 82 45.88 21.77 61.57
CA LEU A 82 45.38 20.41 61.73
C LEU A 82 45.23 20.02 63.20
N CYS A 83 46.25 20.26 64.01
CA CYS A 83 46.29 19.98 65.43
C CYS A 83 45.12 20.64 66.18
N ASN A 84 44.79 21.89 65.85
CA ASN A 84 43.63 22.59 66.41
C ASN A 84 42.30 21.88 66.13
N ARG A 85 42.17 21.21 64.98
CA ARG A 85 40.97 20.44 64.61
C ARG A 85 40.89 19.07 65.31
N ILE A 86 42.02 18.51 65.69
CA ILE A 86 42.11 17.23 66.42
C ILE A 86 42.35 17.40 67.93
N PHE A 87 42.01 18.59 68.46
CA PHE A 87 42.11 18.94 69.87
C PHE A 87 43.54 18.90 70.47
N LEU A 88 44.57 18.94 69.61
CA LEU A 88 45.96 19.14 70.02
C LEU A 88 46.24 20.65 69.98
N LYS A 89 46.15 21.30 71.15
CA LYS A 89 46.42 22.73 71.30
C LYS A 89 47.89 22.99 71.63
N ASP A 90 48.34 24.22 71.37
CA ASP A 90 49.63 24.74 71.80
C ASP A 90 50.87 24.02 71.23
N LEU A 91 50.79 23.64 69.94
CA LEU A 91 51.96 23.19 69.17
C LEU A 91 52.88 24.39 68.90
N CYS A 92 54.08 24.34 69.46
CA CYS A 92 55.10 25.38 69.29
C CYS A 92 56.13 24.96 68.24
N ILE A 93 56.77 25.92 67.58
CA ILE A 93 57.88 25.64 66.66
C ILE A 93 59.04 24.90 67.36
N THR A 94 59.26 25.17 68.65
CA THR A 94 60.23 24.47 69.50
C THR A 94 59.89 23.01 69.73
N ASP A 95 58.63 22.60 69.55
CA ASP A 95 58.26 21.19 69.63
C ASP A 95 58.80 20.39 68.43
N ILE A 96 59.19 21.08 67.35
CA ILE A 96 59.82 20.52 66.16
C ILE A 96 61.34 20.62 66.28
N THR A 97 61.88 21.82 66.53
CA THR A 97 63.35 22.06 66.51
C THR A 97 64.07 21.64 67.79
N SER A 98 63.38 21.53 68.92
CA SER A 98 63.97 21.16 70.22
C SER A 98 62.97 20.34 71.04
N PRO A 99 62.61 19.14 70.55
CA PRO A 99 61.48 18.40 71.09
C PRO A 99 61.72 17.92 72.52
N GLY A 100 60.80 18.27 73.42
CA GLY A 100 60.80 17.73 74.78
C GLY A 100 60.25 16.31 74.82
N THR A 101 61.02 15.36 75.37
CA THR A 101 60.70 13.92 75.44
C THR A 101 59.27 13.61 75.90
N LYS A 102 58.77 14.25 76.96
CA LYS A 102 57.41 14.01 77.46
C LYS A 102 56.33 14.60 76.53
N LYS A 103 56.60 15.79 75.97
CA LYS A 103 55.63 16.52 75.15
C LYS A 103 55.47 15.85 73.78
N ILE A 104 56.57 15.45 73.13
CA ILE A 104 56.51 14.79 71.83
C ILE A 104 55.84 13.41 71.91
N ARG A 105 56.08 12.61 72.97
CA ARG A 105 55.39 11.33 73.17
C ARG A 105 53.87 11.52 73.26
N LYS A 106 53.43 12.54 73.99
CA LYS A 106 52.00 12.89 74.11
C LYS A 106 51.42 13.31 72.75
N GLN A 107 52.12 14.18 72.02
CA GLN A 107 51.70 14.64 70.70
C GLN A 107 51.65 13.48 69.69
N ALA A 108 52.70 12.66 69.62
CA ALA A 108 52.77 11.48 68.76
C ALA A 108 51.64 10.48 69.06
N LYS A 109 51.36 10.21 70.35
CA LYS A 109 50.24 9.36 70.76
C LYS A 109 48.90 9.91 70.28
N LEU A 110 48.67 11.23 70.37
CA LEU A 110 47.45 11.85 69.88
C LEU A 110 47.30 11.74 68.37
N LEU A 111 48.38 11.97 67.61
CA LEU A 111 48.38 11.80 66.15
C LEU A 111 48.06 10.36 65.75
N ALA A 112 48.68 9.39 66.43
CA ALA A 112 48.46 7.97 66.18
C ALA A 112 47.02 7.54 66.52
N ASN A 113 46.49 7.97 67.68
CA ASN A 113 45.09 7.73 68.04
C ASN A 113 44.12 8.32 67.03
N PHE A 114 44.43 9.49 66.46
CA PHE A 114 43.61 10.08 65.40
C PHE A 114 43.65 9.24 64.12
N ILE A 115 44.81 8.71 63.71
CA ILE A 115 44.90 7.77 62.58
C ILE A 115 44.06 6.52 62.84
N LEU A 116 44.15 5.93 64.04
CA LEU A 116 43.35 4.75 64.39
C LEU A 116 41.84 5.05 64.35
N TYR A 117 41.43 6.21 64.85
CA TYR A 117 40.05 6.67 64.74
C TYR A 117 39.61 6.79 63.27
N VAL A 118 40.44 7.41 62.42
CA VAL A 118 40.15 7.53 60.99
C VAL A 118 40.05 6.17 60.33
N ASN A 119 40.99 5.24 60.58
CA ASN A 119 40.95 3.89 60.03
C ASN A 119 39.65 3.16 60.44
N SER A 120 39.21 3.31 61.69
CA SER A 120 37.93 2.78 62.16
C SER A 120 36.75 3.38 61.38
N LYS A 121 36.75 4.70 61.15
CA LYS A 121 35.70 5.39 60.38
C LYS A 121 35.74 5.05 58.89
N GLU A 122 36.91 4.89 58.30
CA GLU A 122 37.09 4.40 56.93
C GLU A 122 36.49 3.00 56.78
N SER A 123 36.69 2.11 57.76
CA SER A 123 36.07 0.78 57.76
C SER A 123 34.54 0.84 57.86
N GLU A 124 33.96 1.76 58.64
CA GLU A 124 32.50 1.93 58.74
C GLU A 124 31.89 2.35 57.39
N ILE A 125 32.60 3.18 56.61
CA ILE A 125 32.13 3.64 55.29
C ILE A 125 32.63 2.78 54.13
N GLY A 126 33.41 1.72 54.39
CA GLY A 126 34.06 0.89 53.39
C GLY A 126 33.09 0.35 52.33
N HIS A 127 31.92 -0.14 52.76
CA HIS A 127 30.88 -0.63 51.84
C HIS A 127 30.40 0.45 50.86
N ARG A 128 30.29 1.71 51.28
CA ARG A 128 29.88 2.82 50.41
C ARG A 128 30.97 3.19 49.42
N LEU A 129 32.23 3.12 49.85
CA LEU A 129 33.37 3.35 48.96
C LEU A 129 33.45 2.25 47.89
N ASP A 130 33.20 1.00 48.26
CA ASP A 130 33.18 -0.10 47.30
C ASP A 130 31.98 -0.04 46.37
N GLU A 131 30.80 0.37 46.87
CA GLU A 131 29.65 0.66 46.01
C GLU A 131 29.98 1.77 45.00
N LEU A 132 30.62 2.85 45.44
CA LEU A 132 31.03 3.96 44.57
C LEU A 132 32.02 3.48 43.50
N LYS A 133 33.05 2.72 43.88
CA LYS A 133 34.02 2.14 42.92
C LYS A 133 33.33 1.24 41.90
N ASN A 134 32.36 0.44 42.33
CA ASN A 134 31.59 -0.43 41.42
C ASN A 134 30.73 0.39 40.46
N ARG A 135 30.09 1.47 40.94
CA ARG A 135 29.34 2.40 40.08
C ARG A 135 30.23 3.06 39.05
N VAL A 136 31.43 3.49 39.44
CA VAL A 136 32.43 4.05 38.50
C VAL A 136 32.79 3.04 37.42
N LYS A 137 33.10 1.79 37.80
CA LYS A 137 33.38 0.72 36.82
C LYS A 137 32.20 0.47 35.86
N MET A 138 30.97 0.44 36.38
CA MET A 138 29.78 0.29 35.52
C MET A 138 29.62 1.44 34.53
N LEU A 139 29.92 2.68 34.96
CA LEU A 139 29.88 3.85 34.09
C LEU A 139 30.94 3.74 32.98
N ASP A 140 32.16 3.34 33.31
CA ASP A 140 33.23 3.13 32.33
C ASP A 140 32.82 2.05 31.30
N GLU A 141 32.26 0.93 31.74
CA GLU A 141 31.74 -0.11 30.83
C GLU A 141 30.61 0.39 29.91
N ILE A 142 29.73 1.26 30.42
CA ILE A 142 28.66 1.87 29.62
C ILE A 142 29.25 2.83 28.58
N LEU A 143 30.26 3.62 28.94
CA LEU A 143 30.96 4.51 28.02
C LEU A 143 31.63 3.72 26.90
N ASP A 144 32.36 2.64 27.22
CA ASP A 144 32.99 1.75 26.25
C ASP A 144 31.96 1.11 25.30
N LYS A 145 30.82 0.63 25.84
CA LYS A 145 29.74 0.07 25.02
C LYS A 145 29.13 1.12 24.09
N LYS A 146 28.94 2.34 24.57
CA LYS A 146 28.43 3.46 23.76
C LYS A 146 29.36 3.77 22.60
N GLU A 147 30.67 3.81 22.84
CA GLU A 147 31.67 4.07 21.80
C GLU A 147 31.64 3.00 20.70
N LYS A 148 31.66 1.72 21.07
CA LYS A 148 31.56 0.59 20.13
C LYS A 148 30.29 0.61 19.28
N ILE A 149 29.15 0.97 19.89
CA ILE A 149 27.88 1.11 19.16
C ILE A 149 27.96 2.25 18.14
N LEU A 150 28.60 3.37 18.50
CA LEU A 150 28.74 4.53 17.64
C LEU A 150 29.66 4.24 16.45
N GLU A 151 30.77 3.53 16.67
CA GLU A 151 31.64 3.02 15.60
C GLU A 151 30.87 2.11 14.63
N THR A 152 30.17 1.11 15.15
CA THR A 152 29.37 0.17 14.32
C THR A 152 28.30 0.90 13.50
N LYS A 153 27.67 1.93 14.09
CA LYS A 153 26.67 2.76 13.38
C LYS A 153 27.32 3.56 12.25
N ASN A 154 28.50 4.14 12.49
CA ASN A 154 29.23 4.88 11.48
C ASN A 154 29.69 3.98 10.32
N GLU A 155 30.19 2.79 10.61
CA GLU A 155 30.57 1.81 9.58
C GLU A 155 29.37 1.42 8.70
N LYS A 156 28.21 1.14 9.32
CA LYS A 156 26.97 0.86 8.58
C LYS A 156 26.54 2.04 7.71
N ALA A 157 26.61 3.26 8.23
CA ALA A 157 26.27 4.46 7.46
C ALA A 157 27.20 4.65 6.26
N LEU A 158 28.50 4.45 6.45
CA LEU A 158 29.49 4.53 5.38
C LEU A 158 29.26 3.47 4.30
N HIS A 159 28.95 2.24 4.72
CA HIS A 159 28.63 1.16 3.78
C HIS A 159 27.38 1.47 2.96
N VAL A 160 26.31 1.98 3.59
CA VAL A 160 25.08 2.40 2.88
C VAL A 160 25.37 3.53 1.91
N ALA A 161 26.17 4.54 2.30
CA ALA A 161 26.56 5.63 1.41
C ALA A 161 27.34 5.12 0.17
N LYS A 162 28.26 4.17 0.36
CA LYS A 162 28.98 3.52 -0.75
C LYS A 162 28.02 2.77 -1.68
N GLN A 163 27.07 2.01 -1.13
CA GLN A 163 26.08 1.30 -1.94
C GLN A 163 25.17 2.26 -2.73
N LEU A 164 24.77 3.37 -2.13
CA LEU A 164 23.98 4.40 -2.81
C LEU A 164 24.76 5.03 -3.97
N SER A 165 26.03 5.36 -3.76
CA SER A 165 26.90 5.88 -4.83
C SER A 165 27.02 4.89 -6.00
N VAL A 166 27.23 3.60 -5.73
CA VAL A 166 27.26 2.57 -6.78
C VAL A 166 25.91 2.51 -7.50
N LYS A 167 24.80 2.54 -6.77
CA LYS A 167 23.45 2.54 -7.37
C LYS A 167 23.24 3.74 -8.30
N GLU A 168 23.67 4.94 -7.91
CA GLU A 168 23.59 6.14 -8.76
C GLU A 168 24.40 5.99 -10.05
N THR A 169 25.61 5.45 -9.97
CA THR A 169 26.42 5.18 -11.17
C THR A 169 25.76 4.19 -12.13
N LEU A 170 25.18 3.11 -11.61
CA LEU A 170 24.44 2.13 -12.41
C LEU A 170 23.18 2.73 -13.05
N ILE A 171 22.46 3.59 -12.34
CA ILE A 171 21.29 4.30 -12.91
C ILE A 171 21.72 5.18 -14.08
N ALA A 172 22.82 5.92 -13.94
CA ALA A 172 23.35 6.75 -15.01
C ALA A 172 23.77 5.92 -16.23
N GLU A 173 24.40 4.76 -16.02
CA GLU A 173 24.80 3.84 -17.09
C GLU A 173 23.59 3.23 -17.81
N ILE A 174 22.57 2.78 -17.07
CA ILE A 174 21.30 2.28 -17.65
C ILE A 174 20.65 3.36 -18.52
N GLN A 175 20.62 4.60 -18.06
CA GLN A 175 20.06 5.72 -18.82
C GLN A 175 20.83 5.94 -20.13
N LYS A 176 22.17 5.87 -20.09
CA LYS A 176 23.03 6.00 -21.27
C LYS A 176 22.77 4.87 -22.28
N VAL A 177 22.65 3.63 -21.81
CA VAL A 177 22.34 2.47 -22.67
C VAL A 177 20.96 2.62 -23.29
N ARG A 178 19.93 3.02 -22.52
CA ARG A 178 18.58 3.26 -23.04
C ARG A 178 18.56 4.31 -24.15
N ASN A 179 19.24 5.44 -23.95
CA ASN A 179 19.35 6.49 -24.98
C ASN A 179 20.03 5.96 -26.26
N THR A 180 21.02 5.07 -26.12
CA THR A 180 21.70 4.45 -27.25
C THR A 180 20.77 3.50 -28.00
N ILE A 181 19.99 2.68 -27.29
CA ILE A 181 18.99 1.79 -27.88
C ILE A 181 17.93 2.59 -28.64
N GLU A 182 17.42 3.67 -28.05
CA GLU A 182 16.42 4.53 -28.72
C GLU A 182 16.97 5.17 -29.99
N LYS A 183 18.22 5.63 -29.95
CA LYS A 183 18.91 6.17 -31.13
C LYS A 183 19.03 5.11 -32.23
N ASN A 184 19.52 3.93 -31.89
CA ASN A 184 19.68 2.83 -32.84
C ASN A 184 18.33 2.38 -33.43
N SER A 185 17.26 2.34 -32.62
CA SER A 185 15.91 2.02 -33.10
C SER A 185 15.43 3.00 -34.17
N LYS A 186 15.67 4.31 -33.98
CA LYS A 186 15.32 5.33 -34.98
C LYS A 186 16.15 5.18 -36.27
N GLU A 187 17.42 4.81 -36.13
CA GLU A 187 18.29 4.51 -37.28
C GLU A 187 17.80 3.26 -38.03
N ASP A 188 17.43 2.19 -37.33
CA ASP A 188 16.87 0.96 -37.90
C ASP A 188 15.55 1.22 -38.64
N GLU A 189 14.63 2.00 -38.06
CA GLU A 189 13.39 2.41 -38.73
C GLU A 189 13.68 3.15 -40.04
N SER A 190 14.66 4.07 -40.04
CA SER A 190 15.10 4.78 -41.25
C SER A 190 15.67 3.83 -42.30
N LEU A 191 16.50 2.86 -41.88
CA LEU A 191 17.08 1.86 -42.77
C LEU A 191 16.01 0.95 -43.37
N ILE A 192 15.02 0.52 -42.59
CA ILE A 192 13.89 -0.29 -43.09
C ILE A 192 13.13 0.44 -44.19
N VAL A 193 12.87 1.74 -44.03
CA VAL A 193 12.24 2.58 -45.07
C VAL A 193 13.11 2.62 -46.33
N GLN A 194 14.42 2.85 -46.19
CA GLN A 194 15.34 2.88 -47.33
C GLN A 194 15.41 1.53 -48.06
N ILE A 195 15.41 0.41 -47.33
CA ILE A 195 15.38 -0.95 -47.90
C ILE A 195 14.08 -1.17 -48.67
N SER A 196 12.93 -0.76 -48.12
CA SER A 196 11.64 -0.87 -48.78
C SER A 196 11.59 -0.08 -50.09
N ASP A 197 12.09 1.17 -50.08
CA ASP A 197 12.14 2.02 -51.27
C ASP A 197 13.10 1.46 -52.33
N ALA A 198 14.25 0.93 -51.92
CA ALA A 198 15.18 0.27 -52.81
C ALA A 198 14.56 -1.00 -53.43
N ALA A 199 13.81 -1.78 -52.65
CA ALA A 199 13.10 -2.97 -53.13
C ALA A 199 12.01 -2.61 -54.16
N LYS A 200 11.23 -1.55 -53.92
CA LYS A 200 10.25 -1.02 -54.90
C LYS A 200 10.93 -0.60 -56.20
N LYS A 201 12.01 0.20 -56.12
CA LYS A 201 12.78 0.61 -57.32
C LYS A 201 13.32 -0.60 -58.09
N LYS A 202 13.84 -1.61 -57.38
CA LYS A 202 14.29 -2.86 -58.01
C LYS A 202 13.14 -3.55 -58.76
N GLN A 203 11.96 -3.64 -58.16
CA GLN A 203 10.78 -4.24 -58.79
C GLN A 203 10.36 -3.48 -60.05
N GLU A 204 10.28 -2.15 -60.00
CA GLU A 204 9.97 -1.31 -61.16
C GLU A 204 10.96 -1.48 -62.31
N VAL A 205 12.26 -1.57 -62.00
CA VAL A 205 13.30 -1.82 -63.00
C VAL A 205 13.16 -3.22 -63.60
N MET A 206 12.83 -4.22 -62.79
CA MET A 206 12.64 -5.60 -63.24
C MET A 206 11.42 -5.73 -64.16
N GLU A 207 10.32 -5.07 -63.84
CA GLU A 207 9.12 -4.99 -64.68
C GLU A 207 9.41 -4.30 -66.02
N ARG A 208 10.09 -3.16 -66.01
CA ARG A 208 10.55 -2.48 -67.24
C ARG A 208 11.49 -3.35 -68.08
N SER A 209 12.41 -4.07 -67.44
CA SER A 209 13.26 -5.01 -68.16
C SER A 209 12.46 -6.14 -68.79
N GLY A 210 11.41 -6.61 -68.11
CA GLY A 210 10.48 -7.60 -68.63
C GLY A 210 9.75 -7.09 -69.88
N THR A 211 9.19 -5.88 -69.82
CA THR A 211 8.50 -5.27 -70.97
C THR A 211 9.42 -5.06 -72.17
N TYR A 212 10.64 -4.55 -71.95
CA TYR A 212 11.63 -4.42 -73.02
C TYR A 212 12.00 -5.76 -73.65
N LYS A 213 12.13 -6.82 -72.83
CA LYS A 213 12.43 -8.16 -73.35
C LYS A 213 11.31 -8.69 -74.24
N THR A 214 10.04 -8.46 -73.87
CA THR A 214 8.88 -8.80 -74.69
C THR A 214 8.85 -7.99 -75.99
N GLN A 215 9.09 -6.67 -75.93
CA GLN A 215 9.15 -5.81 -77.12
C GLN A 215 10.26 -6.24 -78.09
N ILE A 216 11.44 -6.60 -77.57
CA ILE A 216 12.54 -7.13 -78.39
C ILE A 216 12.12 -8.45 -79.07
N ALA A 217 11.43 -9.35 -78.36
CA ALA A 217 10.95 -10.60 -78.94
C ALA A 217 9.93 -10.37 -80.06
N GLU A 218 8.98 -9.44 -79.87
CA GLU A 218 8.00 -9.03 -80.88
C GLU A 218 8.67 -8.43 -82.11
N LEU A 219 9.58 -7.46 -81.92
CA LEU A 219 10.34 -6.86 -83.02
C LEU A 219 11.19 -7.89 -83.75
N THR A 220 11.81 -8.83 -83.04
CA THR A 220 12.59 -9.92 -83.65
C THR A 220 11.69 -10.79 -84.53
N LYS A 221 10.48 -11.12 -84.04
CA LYS A 221 9.48 -11.86 -84.83
C LYS A 221 9.09 -11.09 -86.08
N SER A 222 8.80 -9.79 -85.97
CA SER A 222 8.48 -8.93 -87.13
C SER A 222 9.64 -8.82 -88.11
N ILE A 223 10.90 -8.76 -87.65
CA ILE A 223 12.08 -8.73 -88.53
C ILE A 223 12.20 -10.05 -89.30
N VAL A 224 12.00 -11.19 -88.65
CA VAL A 224 12.01 -12.51 -89.31
C VAL A 224 10.92 -12.59 -90.37
N GLU A 225 9.72 -12.11 -90.04
CA GLU A 225 8.53 -12.12 -90.90
C GLU A 225 8.63 -11.13 -92.07
N LEU A 226 9.34 -10.00 -91.90
CA LEU A 226 9.65 -9.06 -92.99
C LEU A 226 10.79 -9.59 -93.86
N LYS A 227 11.82 -10.23 -93.29
CA LYS A 227 12.91 -10.84 -94.06
C LYS A 227 12.44 -12.00 -94.93
N SER A 228 11.42 -12.76 -94.51
CA SER A 228 10.80 -13.80 -95.35
C SER A 228 9.91 -13.26 -96.47
N GLN A 229 9.57 -11.96 -96.44
CA GLN A 229 8.83 -11.27 -97.51
C GLN A 229 9.76 -10.60 -98.54
N ILE A 230 11.07 -10.56 -98.28
CA ILE A 230 12.05 -10.01 -99.21
C ILE A 230 12.39 -11.08 -100.25
N ILE A 231 11.94 -10.85 -101.47
CA ILE A 231 12.21 -11.66 -102.66
C ILE A 231 13.60 -11.28 -103.21
N THR A 232 14.41 -12.26 -103.61
CA THR A 232 15.82 -12.04 -104.01
C THR A 232 16.11 -12.19 -105.51
N SER A 233 15.10 -12.48 -106.34
CA SER A 233 15.24 -12.54 -107.81
C SER A 233 13.97 -12.04 -108.54
N PRO A 234 14.10 -11.35 -109.69
CA PRO A 234 12.98 -10.95 -110.55
C PRO A 234 12.02 -12.09 -110.94
N GLU A 235 12.48 -13.33 -111.00
CA GLU A 235 11.69 -14.51 -111.38
C GLU A 235 10.68 -14.94 -110.31
N GLU A 236 10.97 -14.68 -109.04
CA GLU A 236 10.04 -14.91 -107.93
C GLU A 236 8.94 -13.83 -107.88
N TYR A 237 9.19 -12.65 -108.46
CA TYR A 237 8.24 -11.54 -108.50
C TYR A 237 7.07 -11.80 -109.46
N GLU A 238 7.33 -12.39 -110.63
CA GLU A 238 6.29 -12.81 -111.58
C GLU A 238 5.42 -13.93 -111.01
N LYS A 239 6.05 -14.89 -110.33
CA LYS A 239 5.34 -15.99 -109.67
C LYS A 239 4.45 -15.48 -108.54
N ARG A 240 4.92 -14.48 -107.79
CA ARG A 240 4.15 -13.83 -106.72
C ARG A 240 3.03 -12.93 -107.24
N LEU A 241 3.22 -12.28 -108.38
CA LEU A 241 2.18 -11.50 -109.06
C LEU A 241 1.01 -12.43 -109.47
N PHE A 242 1.33 -13.60 -110.03
CA PHE A 242 0.34 -14.60 -110.43
C PHE A 242 -0.42 -15.19 -109.23
N GLU A 243 0.27 -15.50 -108.13
CA GLU A 243 -0.36 -15.92 -106.87
C GLU A 243 -1.25 -14.83 -106.24
N LEU A 244 -0.85 -13.55 -106.35
CA LEU A 244 -1.62 -12.42 -105.83
C LEU A 244 -2.87 -12.14 -106.67
N GLU A 245 -2.82 -12.32 -107.98
CA GLU A 245 -3.99 -12.23 -108.87
C GLU A 245 -4.98 -13.37 -108.64
N GLU A 246 -4.48 -14.60 -108.38
CA GLU A 246 -5.31 -15.74 -107.99
C GLU A 246 -5.95 -15.55 -106.60
N GLN A 247 -5.19 -15.02 -105.63
CA GLN A 247 -5.72 -14.63 -104.32
C GLN A 247 -6.73 -13.49 -104.40
N GLN A 248 -6.54 -12.52 -105.30
CA GLN A 248 -7.49 -11.43 -105.51
C GLN A 248 -8.81 -11.97 -106.07
N SER A 249 -8.76 -12.90 -107.02
CA SER A 249 -9.93 -13.57 -107.60
C SER A 249 -10.71 -14.41 -106.57
N THR A 250 -10.01 -15.19 -105.73
CA THR A 250 -10.64 -15.95 -104.64
C THR A 250 -11.22 -15.05 -103.55
N LYS A 251 -10.50 -13.99 -103.15
CA LYS A 251 -10.99 -12.98 -102.20
C LYS A 251 -12.19 -12.21 -102.72
N MET A 252 -12.28 -11.95 -104.03
CA MET A 252 -13.43 -11.28 -104.64
C MET A 252 -14.67 -12.18 -104.60
N LYS A 253 -14.52 -13.48 -104.87
CA LYS A 253 -15.59 -14.47 -104.71
C LYS A 253 -16.00 -14.66 -103.25
N GLU A 254 -15.05 -14.72 -102.32
CA GLU A 254 -15.32 -14.74 -100.87
C GLU A 254 -16.03 -13.46 -100.43
N ARG A 255 -15.67 -12.30 -100.99
CA ARG A 255 -16.34 -11.03 -100.70
C ARG A 255 -17.77 -11.01 -101.24
N GLU A 256 -18.03 -11.55 -102.42
CA GLU A 256 -19.41 -11.69 -102.94
C GLU A 256 -20.23 -12.64 -102.06
N THR A 257 -19.69 -13.81 -101.68
CA THR A 257 -20.39 -14.72 -100.74
C THR A 257 -20.56 -14.09 -99.36
N MET A 258 -19.61 -13.29 -98.90
CA MET A 258 -19.68 -12.62 -97.60
C MET A 258 -20.66 -11.45 -97.64
N VAL A 259 -20.79 -10.73 -98.77
CA VAL A 259 -21.78 -9.67 -98.98
C VAL A 259 -23.18 -10.27 -99.11
N GLU A 260 -23.34 -11.40 -99.80
CA GLU A 260 -24.59 -12.18 -99.81
C GLU A 260 -24.93 -12.66 -98.39
N ALA A 261 -23.98 -13.25 -97.66
CA ALA A 261 -24.20 -13.66 -96.28
C ALA A 261 -24.46 -12.47 -95.33
N LEU A 262 -23.91 -11.29 -95.59
CA LEU A 262 -24.19 -10.06 -94.87
C LEU A 262 -25.58 -9.52 -95.21
N HIS A 263 -26.00 -9.63 -96.47
CA HIS A 263 -27.34 -9.26 -96.90
C HIS A 263 -28.38 -10.20 -96.31
N ASP A 264 -28.11 -11.50 -96.31
CA ASP A 264 -28.92 -12.52 -95.64
C ASP A 264 -28.97 -12.28 -94.14
N LYS A 265 -27.85 -11.97 -93.50
CA LYS A 265 -27.82 -11.60 -92.08
C LYS A 265 -28.51 -10.28 -91.79
N LEU A 266 -28.43 -9.29 -92.67
CA LEU A 266 -29.17 -8.03 -92.54
C LEU A 266 -30.67 -8.25 -92.68
N GLN A 267 -31.10 -9.10 -93.63
CA GLN A 267 -32.48 -9.56 -93.73
C GLN A 267 -32.89 -10.35 -92.48
N LEU A 268 -32.01 -11.21 -91.96
CA LEU A 268 -32.27 -11.98 -90.75
C LEU A 268 -32.36 -11.07 -89.52
N ILE A 269 -31.53 -10.04 -89.43
CA ILE A 269 -31.55 -9.01 -88.38
C ILE A 269 -32.80 -8.16 -88.51
N GLU A 270 -33.23 -7.79 -89.72
CA GLU A 270 -34.47 -7.06 -89.95
C GLU A 270 -35.69 -7.92 -89.60
N GLN A 271 -35.68 -9.20 -89.97
CA GLN A 271 -36.70 -10.18 -89.54
C GLN A 271 -36.67 -10.41 -88.03
N GLN A 272 -35.49 -10.47 -87.40
CA GLN A 272 -35.34 -10.59 -85.96
C GLN A 272 -35.77 -9.31 -85.26
N LYS A 273 -35.51 -8.12 -85.81
CA LYS A 273 -35.93 -6.83 -85.28
C LYS A 273 -37.45 -6.67 -85.40
N ASN A 274 -38.06 -7.13 -86.48
CA ASN A 274 -39.51 -7.20 -86.63
C ASN A 274 -40.12 -8.24 -85.69
N LYS A 275 -39.49 -9.42 -85.52
CA LYS A 275 -39.89 -10.41 -84.51
C LYS A 275 -39.69 -9.89 -83.11
N LEU A 276 -38.66 -9.10 -82.84
CA LEU A 276 -38.32 -8.57 -81.52
C LEU A 276 -39.16 -7.35 -81.20
N ASN A 277 -39.55 -6.53 -82.18
CA ASN A 277 -40.60 -5.51 -82.05
C ASN A 277 -41.96 -6.16 -81.86
N PHE A 278 -42.30 -7.22 -82.59
CA PHE A 278 -43.52 -7.99 -82.35
C PHE A 278 -43.51 -8.66 -80.98
N ILE A 279 -42.38 -9.24 -80.56
CA ILE A 279 -42.22 -9.79 -79.21
C ILE A 279 -42.30 -8.65 -78.21
N HIS A 280 -41.66 -7.50 -78.40
CA HIS A 280 -41.69 -6.36 -77.48
C HIS A 280 -43.10 -5.77 -77.36
N GLU A 281 -43.83 -5.63 -78.45
CA GLU A 281 -45.23 -5.19 -78.48
C GLU A 281 -46.18 -6.25 -77.88
N LYS A 282 -45.85 -7.54 -78.04
CA LYS A 282 -46.52 -8.64 -77.31
C LYS A 282 -46.08 -8.73 -75.85
N LEU A 283 -44.88 -8.25 -75.49
CA LEU A 283 -44.27 -8.27 -74.17
C LEU A 283 -44.68 -7.05 -73.35
N GLU A 284 -45.02 -5.93 -73.98
CA GLU A 284 -45.80 -4.82 -73.42
C GLU A 284 -47.25 -5.25 -73.17
N LYS A 285 -47.88 -5.95 -74.13
CA LYS A 285 -49.19 -6.57 -73.88
C LYS A 285 -49.11 -7.68 -72.83
N LEU A 286 -47.99 -8.38 -72.71
CA LEU A 286 -47.74 -9.36 -71.65
C LEU A 286 -47.26 -8.73 -70.36
N SER A 287 -46.78 -7.49 -70.35
CA SER A 287 -46.53 -6.73 -69.12
C SER A 287 -47.84 -6.16 -68.60
N GLU A 288 -48.77 -5.78 -69.47
CA GLU A 288 -50.17 -5.58 -69.06
C GLU A 288 -50.80 -6.88 -68.56
N VAL A 289 -50.58 -8.04 -69.20
CA VAL A 289 -51.04 -9.34 -68.68
C VAL A 289 -50.25 -9.77 -67.43
N ARG A 290 -48.99 -9.37 -67.24
CA ARG A 290 -48.18 -9.66 -66.04
C ARG A 290 -48.58 -8.75 -64.90
N ASP A 291 -48.83 -7.47 -65.14
CA ASP A 291 -49.36 -6.53 -64.17
C ASP A 291 -50.80 -6.91 -63.83
N ILE A 292 -51.60 -7.35 -64.81
CA ILE A 292 -52.91 -7.96 -64.56
C ILE A 292 -52.73 -9.28 -63.83
N TYR A 293 -51.75 -10.14 -64.13
CA TYR A 293 -51.53 -11.44 -63.45
C TYR A 293 -50.97 -11.26 -62.05
N ASP A 294 -50.11 -10.28 -61.81
CA ASP A 294 -49.55 -9.93 -60.51
C ASP A 294 -50.60 -9.17 -59.69
N GLN A 295 -51.44 -8.34 -60.33
CA GLN A 295 -52.69 -7.85 -59.73
C GLN A 295 -53.70 -8.98 -59.52
N LEU A 296 -53.80 -10.00 -60.38
CA LEU A 296 -54.69 -11.15 -60.24
C LEU A 296 -54.14 -12.12 -59.21
N LYS A 297 -52.83 -12.15 -58.97
CA LYS A 297 -52.11 -12.95 -57.97
C LYS A 297 -52.13 -12.24 -56.63
N MET A 298 -52.01 -10.91 -56.60
CA MET A 298 -52.27 -10.08 -55.43
C MET A 298 -53.75 -10.08 -55.07
N LEU A 299 -54.64 -9.97 -56.06
CA LEU A 299 -56.08 -10.13 -55.90
C LEU A 299 -56.44 -11.57 -55.63
N SER A 300 -55.69 -12.59 -56.08
CA SER A 300 -55.90 -13.99 -55.72
C SER A 300 -55.37 -14.27 -54.33
N VAL A 301 -54.28 -13.65 -53.87
CA VAL A 301 -53.79 -13.74 -52.49
C VAL A 301 -54.67 -12.91 -51.56
N GLN A 302 -55.22 -11.79 -52.03
CA GLN A 302 -56.28 -11.04 -51.35
C GLN A 302 -57.62 -11.74 -51.48
N GLU A 303 -57.94 -12.51 -52.52
CA GLU A 303 -59.18 -13.28 -52.67
C GLU A 303 -59.05 -14.60 -51.92
N ASP A 304 -57.84 -15.13 -51.72
CA ASP A 304 -57.55 -16.31 -50.90
C ASP A 304 -57.39 -15.88 -49.44
N GLY A 305 -56.92 -14.65 -49.18
CA GLY A 305 -56.90 -14.00 -47.88
C GLY A 305 -58.27 -13.46 -47.47
N VAL A 306 -59.05 -12.93 -48.41
CA VAL A 306 -60.46 -12.56 -48.25
C VAL A 306 -61.30 -13.81 -48.32
N LYS A 307 -61.02 -14.87 -49.08
CA LYS A 307 -61.67 -16.19 -48.91
C LYS A 307 -61.30 -16.76 -47.58
N LYS A 308 -60.06 -16.70 -47.10
CA LYS A 308 -59.74 -17.15 -45.75
C LYS A 308 -60.40 -16.26 -44.72
N GLN A 309 -60.52 -14.96 -44.92
CA GLN A 309 -61.27 -14.06 -44.03
C GLN A 309 -62.78 -14.17 -44.21
N VAL A 310 -63.29 -14.64 -45.35
CA VAL A 310 -64.70 -14.87 -45.70
C VAL A 310 -65.05 -16.33 -45.46
N ASP A 311 -64.10 -17.22 -45.26
CA ASP A 311 -64.27 -18.61 -44.84
C ASP A 311 -63.96 -18.71 -43.35
N VAL A 312 -63.19 -17.77 -42.79
CA VAL A 312 -63.14 -17.43 -41.37
C VAL A 312 -64.36 -16.61 -41.03
N LEU A 313 -64.77 -15.59 -41.79
CA LEU A 313 -66.01 -14.85 -41.56
C LEU A 313 -67.22 -15.64 -42.01
N LYS A 314 -67.18 -16.58 -42.96
CA LYS A 314 -68.26 -17.57 -43.19
C LYS A 314 -68.08 -18.72 -42.25
N LYS A 315 -66.92 -19.06 -41.71
CA LYS A 315 -66.88 -19.94 -40.53
C LYS A 315 -67.48 -19.24 -39.34
N ASP A 316 -67.29 -17.95 -39.19
CA ASP A 316 -67.75 -17.12 -38.08
C ASP A 316 -69.18 -16.70 -38.32
N ILE A 317 -69.64 -16.51 -39.56
CA ILE A 317 -71.03 -16.22 -39.95
C ILE A 317 -71.79 -17.53 -40.10
N ILE A 318 -71.23 -18.65 -40.53
CA ILE A 318 -71.86 -19.97 -40.40
C ILE A 318 -71.70 -20.46 -38.96
N ASP A 319 -70.71 -20.03 -38.17
CA ASP A 319 -70.69 -20.26 -36.71
C ASP A 319 -71.65 -19.29 -36.04
N PHE A 320 -71.85 -18.06 -36.50
CA PHE A 320 -72.74 -17.07 -35.92
C PHE A 320 -74.17 -17.25 -36.42
N GLN A 321 -74.40 -17.84 -37.60
CA GLN A 321 -75.69 -18.25 -38.19
C GLN A 321 -75.99 -19.69 -37.83
N LYS A 322 -75.02 -20.60 -37.64
CA LYS A 322 -75.28 -21.80 -36.83
C LYS A 322 -75.54 -21.37 -35.40
N LYS A 323 -74.73 -20.54 -34.74
CA LYS A 323 -75.05 -20.00 -33.40
C LYS A 323 -76.26 -19.06 -33.39
N LEU A 324 -76.78 -18.53 -34.51
CA LEU A 324 -78.04 -17.76 -34.55
C LEU A 324 -79.24 -18.63 -34.94
N GLU A 325 -79.10 -19.65 -35.77
CA GLU A 325 -80.18 -20.57 -36.19
C GLU A 325 -80.29 -21.76 -35.21
N THR A 326 -79.20 -22.24 -34.61
CA THR A 326 -79.20 -22.98 -33.31
C THR A 326 -79.39 -22.07 -32.08
N GLN A 327 -79.66 -20.77 -32.23
CA GLN A 327 -80.15 -19.93 -31.11
C GLN A 327 -81.45 -19.17 -31.44
N ALA A 328 -82.01 -19.35 -32.64
CA ALA A 328 -83.32 -18.85 -33.04
C ALA A 328 -84.29 -19.97 -33.44
N GLN A 329 -83.81 -21.19 -33.72
CA GLN A 329 -84.61 -22.43 -33.74
C GLN A 329 -84.17 -23.46 -32.69
N ARG A 330 -83.19 -23.13 -31.83
CA ARG A 330 -83.04 -23.72 -30.48
C ARG A 330 -83.07 -22.63 -29.41
N LYS A 331 -83.97 -21.68 -29.60
CA LYS A 331 -84.45 -20.70 -28.60
C LYS A 331 -85.38 -21.33 -27.54
N GLU A 332 -85.36 -22.66 -27.45
CA GLU A 332 -86.00 -23.48 -26.41
C GLU A 332 -85.17 -24.76 -26.09
N TYR A 333 -83.91 -24.87 -26.58
CA TYR A 333 -83.03 -26.01 -26.23
C TYR A 333 -81.51 -25.71 -26.20
N ASP A 334 -81.00 -24.63 -26.82
CA ASP A 334 -79.57 -24.25 -26.78
C ASP A 334 -79.33 -22.85 -26.17
N ILE A 335 -80.38 -22.05 -25.90
CA ILE A 335 -80.29 -21.02 -24.85
C ILE A 335 -80.11 -21.69 -23.50
N ASP A 336 -80.73 -22.85 -23.24
CA ASP A 336 -80.51 -23.59 -21.99
C ASP A 336 -79.16 -24.30 -21.93
N GLU A 337 -78.52 -24.68 -23.04
CA GLU A 337 -77.17 -25.27 -23.00
C GLU A 337 -76.04 -24.23 -23.04
N VAL A 338 -76.22 -23.08 -23.70
CA VAL A 338 -75.24 -21.97 -23.68
C VAL A 338 -75.47 -21.02 -22.50
N TYR A 339 -76.68 -20.86 -21.95
CA TYR A 339 -76.82 -20.41 -20.55
C TYR A 339 -76.32 -21.50 -19.61
N ALA A 340 -76.58 -22.81 -19.75
CA ALA A 340 -75.95 -23.76 -18.82
C ALA A 340 -74.42 -23.82 -18.94
N GLN A 341 -73.79 -23.50 -20.07
CA GLN A 341 -72.33 -23.49 -20.23
C GLN A 341 -71.68 -22.12 -20.00
N CYS A 342 -72.24 -21.02 -20.48
CA CYS A 342 -71.79 -19.69 -20.08
C CYS A 342 -72.22 -19.37 -18.65
N GLU A 343 -73.26 -19.97 -18.08
CA GLU A 343 -73.53 -19.94 -16.63
C GLU A 343 -72.79 -21.11 -15.93
N LYS A 344 -72.35 -22.22 -16.56
CA LYS A 344 -71.35 -23.13 -15.94
C LYS A 344 -69.91 -22.62 -16.01
N ILE A 345 -69.60 -21.61 -16.81
CA ILE A 345 -68.26 -21.03 -16.93
C ILE A 345 -68.27 -19.64 -16.31
N LEU A 346 -69.25 -18.79 -16.63
CA LEU A 346 -69.49 -17.51 -15.99
C LEU A 346 -70.28 -17.61 -14.69
N SER A 347 -70.99 -18.67 -14.29
CA SER A 347 -71.39 -18.76 -12.85
C SER A 347 -70.24 -19.15 -11.97
N PRO A 348 -69.36 -20.13 -12.21
CA PRO A 348 -68.17 -20.24 -11.38
C PRO A 348 -67.17 -19.13 -11.66
N LEU A 349 -67.21 -18.34 -12.74
CA LEU A 349 -66.38 -17.13 -12.88
C LEU A 349 -67.07 -15.84 -12.41
N ARG A 350 -68.39 -15.76 -12.25
CA ARG A 350 -69.12 -14.63 -11.61
C ARG A 350 -69.38 -14.94 -10.16
N VAL A 351 -69.66 -16.17 -9.77
CA VAL A 351 -69.40 -16.70 -8.44
C VAL A 351 -67.92 -16.59 -8.17
N SER A 352 -66.94 -17.08 -8.95
CA SER A 352 -65.52 -16.80 -8.61
C SER A 352 -65.12 -15.35 -8.77
N ARG A 353 -65.76 -14.48 -9.56
CA ARG A 353 -65.43 -13.04 -9.57
C ARG A 353 -66.12 -12.31 -8.45
N ASP A 354 -67.37 -12.63 -8.12
CA ASP A 354 -68.15 -12.06 -7.03
C ASP A 354 -67.79 -12.73 -5.71
N GLN A 355 -67.14 -13.89 -5.72
CA GLN A 355 -66.52 -14.63 -4.62
C GLN A 355 -65.03 -14.40 -4.60
N LEU A 356 -64.33 -14.00 -5.67
CA LEU A 356 -63.01 -13.36 -5.53
C LEU A 356 -63.16 -11.88 -5.23
N LEU A 357 -64.28 -11.21 -5.52
CA LEU A 357 -64.59 -9.85 -5.07
C LEU A 357 -65.24 -9.88 -3.69
N SER A 358 -66.04 -10.90 -3.36
CA SER A 358 -66.51 -11.14 -2.00
C SER A 358 -65.44 -11.80 -1.16
N ASP A 359 -64.53 -12.63 -1.68
CA ASP A 359 -63.35 -13.11 -0.94
C ASP A 359 -62.26 -12.06 -0.97
N LYS A 360 -62.15 -11.17 -1.96
CA LYS A 360 -61.31 -9.98 -1.85
C LYS A 360 -61.93 -9.01 -0.86
N LYS A 361 -63.24 -8.80 -0.83
CA LYS A 361 -63.89 -7.99 0.21
C LYS A 361 -63.85 -8.67 1.57
N LEU A 362 -64.00 -9.99 1.66
CA LEU A 362 -63.98 -10.79 2.89
C LEU A 362 -62.55 -11.09 3.33
N ASN A 363 -61.57 -11.11 2.44
CA ASN A 363 -60.14 -11.12 2.79
C ASN A 363 -59.59 -9.71 2.97
N GLU A 364 -60.14 -8.65 2.38
CA GLU A 364 -59.83 -7.26 2.74
C GLU A 364 -60.52 -6.92 4.06
N GLU A 365 -61.73 -7.43 4.30
CA GLU A 365 -62.41 -7.38 5.59
C GLU A 365 -61.66 -8.28 6.57
N ARG A 366 -61.38 -9.57 6.32
CA ARG A 366 -60.55 -10.40 7.23
C ARG A 366 -59.14 -9.87 7.37
N LEU A 367 -58.50 -9.27 6.38
CA LEU A 367 -57.20 -8.63 6.53
C LEU A 367 -57.35 -7.37 7.37
N LYS A 368 -58.42 -6.59 7.21
CA LYS A 368 -58.76 -5.49 8.13
C LYS A 368 -59.16 -5.99 9.51
N THR A 369 -59.84 -7.12 9.66
CA THR A 369 -60.27 -7.68 10.94
C THR A 369 -59.08 -8.31 11.63
N VAL A 370 -58.19 -9.00 10.91
CA VAL A 370 -56.92 -9.53 11.42
C VAL A 370 -55.93 -8.40 11.67
N GLN A 371 -55.90 -7.33 10.87
CA GLN A 371 -55.11 -6.13 11.19
C GLN A 371 -55.71 -5.38 12.37
N MET A 372 -57.03 -5.27 12.49
CA MET A 372 -57.70 -4.67 13.65
C MET A 372 -57.56 -5.56 14.89
N GLU A 373 -57.59 -6.89 14.77
CA GLU A 373 -57.32 -7.84 15.85
C GLU A 373 -55.84 -7.85 16.21
N GLN A 374 -54.93 -7.72 15.25
CA GLN A 374 -53.49 -7.61 15.51
C GLN A 374 -53.14 -6.24 16.10
N ASP A 375 -53.80 -5.16 15.68
CA ASP A 375 -53.66 -3.82 16.25
C ASP A 375 -54.34 -3.74 17.63
N GLU A 376 -55.47 -4.43 17.83
CA GLU A 376 -56.15 -4.55 19.11
C GLU A 376 -55.37 -5.46 20.06
N ASP A 377 -54.78 -6.55 19.60
CA ASP A 377 -53.91 -7.43 20.39
C ASP A 377 -52.57 -6.75 20.65
N CYS A 378 -52.00 -5.98 19.71
CA CYS A 378 -50.85 -5.11 20.00
C CYS A 378 -51.23 -4.01 21.00
N SER A 379 -52.44 -3.45 20.92
CA SER A 379 -52.92 -2.45 21.86
C SER A 379 -53.20 -3.07 23.24
N LYS A 380 -53.76 -4.28 23.31
CA LYS A 380 -53.97 -5.05 24.54
C LYS A 380 -52.63 -5.48 25.14
N LEU A 381 -51.70 -5.95 24.32
CA LEU A 381 -50.34 -6.31 24.74
C LEU A 381 -49.59 -5.07 25.25
N ASN A 382 -49.73 -3.92 24.59
CA ASN A 382 -49.13 -2.66 25.06
C ASN A 382 -49.82 -2.11 26.31
N ARG A 383 -51.15 -2.23 26.43
CA ARG A 383 -51.88 -1.89 27.67
C ARG A 383 -51.50 -2.83 28.81
N MET A 384 -51.40 -4.14 28.57
CA MET A 384 -50.93 -5.11 29.55
C MET A 384 -49.47 -4.86 29.92
N LYS A 385 -48.58 -4.59 28.97
CA LYS A 385 -47.19 -4.18 29.27
C LYS A 385 -47.14 -2.90 30.09
N SER A 386 -47.99 -1.93 29.79
CA SER A 386 -48.04 -0.68 30.55
C SER A 386 -48.60 -0.90 31.95
N ALA A 387 -49.68 -1.67 32.09
CA ALA A 387 -50.26 -2.05 33.38
C ALA A 387 -49.33 -2.93 34.21
N VAL A 388 -48.56 -3.84 33.59
CA VAL A 388 -47.50 -4.60 34.27
C VAL A 388 -46.39 -3.66 34.70
N LYS A 389 -45.96 -2.70 33.87
CA LYS A 389 -44.97 -1.68 34.27
C LYS A 389 -45.47 -0.80 35.42
N GLU A 390 -46.75 -0.46 35.40
CA GLU A 390 -47.40 0.36 36.41
C GLU A 390 -47.54 -0.42 37.71
N LEU A 391 -47.96 -1.69 37.67
CA LEU A 391 -47.98 -2.61 38.81
C LEU A 391 -46.59 -2.95 39.32
N GLU A 392 -45.58 -3.11 38.45
CA GLU A 392 -44.18 -3.25 38.85
C GLU A 392 -43.68 -1.97 39.54
N GLY A 393 -44.10 -0.80 39.06
CA GLY A 393 -43.85 0.49 39.70
C GLY A 393 -44.53 0.59 41.06
N GLU A 394 -45.82 0.26 41.15
CA GLU A 394 -46.59 0.24 42.40
C GLU A 394 -46.05 -0.81 43.37
N THR A 395 -45.63 -1.98 42.89
CA THR A 395 -45.02 -3.01 43.72
C THR A 395 -43.63 -2.60 44.17
N ALA A 396 -42.84 -1.92 43.33
CA ALA A 396 -41.56 -1.36 43.73
C ALA A 396 -41.73 -0.24 44.76
N VAL A 397 -42.74 0.62 44.61
CA VAL A 397 -43.09 1.66 45.60
C VAL A 397 -43.63 1.04 46.88
N LEU A 398 -44.46 -0.01 46.80
CA LEU A 398 -44.99 -0.72 47.95
C LEU A 398 -43.89 -1.46 48.70
N LEU A 399 -43.00 -2.16 47.99
CA LEU A 399 -41.81 -2.77 48.56
C LEU A 399 -40.91 -1.73 49.20
N LYS A 400 -40.72 -0.56 48.56
CA LYS A 400 -39.99 0.56 49.15
C LYS A 400 -40.68 1.11 50.40
N ASN A 401 -42.01 1.25 50.40
CA ASN A 401 -42.77 1.70 51.57
C ASN A 401 -42.76 0.67 52.70
N TYR A 402 -42.80 -0.63 52.39
CA TYR A 402 -42.62 -1.67 53.40
C TYR A 402 -41.19 -1.73 53.91
N GLN A 403 -40.19 -1.50 53.05
CA GLN A 403 -38.80 -1.35 53.48
C GLN A 403 -38.65 -0.10 54.36
N GLU A 404 -39.24 1.04 54.01
CA GLU A 404 -39.22 2.27 54.81
C GLU A 404 -40.02 2.14 56.11
N LEU A 405 -41.13 1.38 56.13
CA LEU A 405 -41.85 1.02 57.35
C LEU A 405 -41.04 0.08 58.23
N TYR A 406 -40.39 -0.94 57.64
CA TYR A 406 -39.51 -1.86 58.37
C TYR A 406 -38.28 -1.13 58.91
N ASP A 407 -37.68 -0.23 58.13
CA ASP A 407 -36.57 0.62 58.53
C ASP A 407 -37.00 1.63 59.60
N ASN A 408 -38.21 2.19 59.52
CA ASN A 408 -38.79 3.03 60.58
C ASN A 408 -39.12 2.22 61.83
N GLU A 409 -39.65 1.01 61.72
CA GLU A 409 -39.95 0.14 62.87
C GLU A 409 -38.65 -0.28 63.56
N ILE A 410 -37.62 -0.65 62.80
CA ILE A 410 -36.24 -0.85 63.31
C ILE A 410 -35.71 0.43 63.94
N SER A 411 -35.92 1.61 63.34
CA SER A 411 -35.49 2.89 63.90
C SER A 411 -36.25 3.23 65.19
N THR A 412 -37.55 2.92 65.27
CA THR A 412 -38.39 3.15 66.45
C THR A 412 -38.02 2.17 67.55
N GLU A 413 -37.74 0.90 67.24
CA GLU A 413 -37.19 -0.08 68.18
C GLU A 413 -35.80 0.36 68.67
N LYS A 414 -34.95 0.92 67.79
CA LYS A 414 -33.67 1.53 68.19
C LYS A 414 -33.88 2.73 69.13
N THR A 415 -34.87 3.58 68.84
CA THR A 415 -35.19 4.75 69.68
C THR A 415 -35.80 4.35 71.02
N LEU A 416 -36.62 3.30 71.06
CA LEU A 416 -37.14 2.68 72.30
C LEU A 416 -36.02 2.01 73.10
N ARG A 417 -35.07 1.32 72.45
CA ARG A 417 -33.86 0.80 73.10
C ARG A 417 -32.96 1.91 73.64
N ASP A 418 -32.82 3.01 72.91
CA ASP A 418 -32.05 4.20 73.32
C ASP A 418 -32.76 5.04 74.41
N GLN A 419 -34.10 4.98 74.50
CA GLN A 419 -34.89 5.57 75.59
C GLN A 419 -34.92 4.69 76.85
N LEU A 420 -34.91 3.35 76.70
CA LEU A 420 -34.70 2.40 77.81
C LEU A 420 -33.26 2.40 78.36
N THR A 421 -32.34 3.15 77.75
CA THR A 421 -30.99 3.38 78.26
C THR A 421 -30.74 4.81 78.74
N LYS A 422 -31.79 5.64 78.90
CA LYS A 422 -31.66 7.03 79.41
C LYS A 422 -32.64 7.50 80.49
N GLU A 423 -33.52 6.67 81.02
CA GLU A 423 -34.13 6.77 82.37
C GLU A 423 -34.38 5.36 82.92
#